data_AF-A0AAD8N7U8-F1
#
_entry.id   AF-A0AAD8N7U8-F1
#
_cell.length_a   1.000
_cell.length_b   1.000
_cell.length_c   1.000
_cell.angle_alpha   90.00
_cell.angle_beta   90.00
_cell.angle_gamma   90.00
#
_symmetry.space_group_name_H-M   'P 1'
#
loop_
_entity.id
_entity.type
_entity.pdbx_description
1 polymer ?
#
loop_
_entity_poly.entity_id
_entity_poly.type
_entity_poly.pdbx_seq_one_letter_code
_entity_poly.pdbx_strand_id
1 'polypeptide(L)'
;MDKHVKLSYCSFEAFKVLAKNYLDVECHELLFGRIEELLAETDITPADVAENLMPKSAEDDSESCLKCLISVLEDAKEAKKEEELKAKKEAKDVEKVQRLKNFQIGHCRQFR
;
A
#
# COMPACT_ATOMS: atom_id res chain seq x y z
N MET A 1 18.90 0.42 15.14
CA MET A 1 19.56 0.83 13.87
C MET A 1 18.70 0.27 12.75
N ASP A 2 17.53 0.85 12.55
CA ASP A 2 16.64 0.45 11.47
C ASP A 2 17.08 1.21 10.23
N LYS A 3 18.03 0.59 9.52
CA LYS A 3 18.36 0.97 8.15
C LYS A 3 17.15 0.60 7.30
N HIS A 4 16.10 1.42 7.36
CA HIS A 4 15.03 1.42 6.39
C HIS A 4 15.65 1.84 5.06
N VAL A 5 16.37 0.91 4.43
CA VAL A 5 16.68 0.99 3.01
C VAL A 5 15.30 1.01 2.36
N LYS A 6 14.92 2.20 1.89
CA LYS A 6 13.82 2.33 0.95
C LYS A 6 14.30 1.61 -0.29
N LEU A 7 14.02 0.30 -0.37
CA LEU A 7 14.16 -0.46 -1.59
C LEU A 7 13.38 0.33 -2.64
N SER A 8 14.06 0.72 -3.70
CA SER A 8 13.47 1.48 -4.80
C SER A 8 12.14 0.83 -5.18
N TYR A 9 11.05 1.58 -5.06
CA TYR A 9 9.71 1.09 -5.37
C TYR A 9 9.66 0.53 -6.79
N CYS A 10 8.86 -0.52 -6.99
CA CYS A 10 8.76 -1.15 -8.29
C CYS A 10 8.10 -0.17 -9.29
N SER A 11 8.87 0.26 -10.28
CA SER A 11 8.38 1.11 -11.37
C SER A 11 7.70 0.24 -12.43
N PHE A 12 6.78 0.80 -13.21
CA PHE A 12 6.12 0.08 -14.30
C PHE A 12 7.11 -0.51 -15.32
N GLU A 13 8.21 0.19 -15.62
CA GLU A 13 9.29 -0.35 -16.45
C GLU A 13 9.95 -1.59 -15.83
N ALA A 14 10.19 -1.59 -14.51
CA ALA A 14 10.75 -2.75 -13.82
C ALA A 14 9.80 -3.94 -13.89
N PHE A 15 8.50 -3.71 -13.67
CA PHE A 15 7.47 -4.73 -13.85
C PHE A 15 7.45 -5.30 -15.28
N LYS A 16 7.52 -4.46 -16.32
CA LYS A 16 7.58 -4.93 -17.72
C LYS A 16 8.74 -5.88 -17.97
N VAL A 17 9.92 -5.55 -17.44
CA VAL A 17 11.11 -6.41 -17.56
C VAL A 17 10.90 -7.74 -16.84
N LEU A 18 10.32 -7.72 -15.63
CA LEU A 18 10.03 -8.94 -14.86
C LEU A 18 8.97 -9.81 -15.56
N ALA A 19 7.86 -9.22 -16.02
CA ALA A 19 6.81 -9.95 -16.72
C ALA A 19 7.34 -10.63 -18.00
N LYS A 20 8.18 -9.94 -18.77
CA LYS A 20 8.87 -10.52 -19.92
C LYS A 20 9.86 -11.61 -19.51
N ASN A 21 10.55 -11.47 -18.37
CA ASN A 21 11.55 -12.44 -17.94
C ASN A 21 10.94 -13.73 -17.37
N TYR A 22 9.85 -13.63 -16.61
CA TYR A 22 9.23 -14.77 -15.93
C TYR A 22 8.12 -15.43 -16.72
N LEU A 23 7.30 -14.64 -17.42
CA LEU A 23 6.09 -15.13 -18.08
C LEU A 23 6.21 -15.11 -19.61
N ASP A 24 7.31 -14.58 -20.16
CA ASP A 24 7.54 -14.36 -21.59
C ASP A 24 6.40 -13.57 -22.28
N VAL A 25 5.70 -12.73 -21.51
CA VAL A 25 4.59 -11.91 -22.03
C VAL A 25 5.09 -10.51 -22.33
N GLU A 26 5.00 -10.09 -23.59
CA GLU A 26 5.32 -8.72 -24.00
C GLU A 26 4.14 -7.74 -23.83
N CYS A 27 2.88 -8.18 -24.02
CA CYS A 27 1.73 -7.28 -24.08
C CYS A 27 0.42 -7.89 -23.53
N HIS A 28 0.01 -7.46 -22.33
CA HIS A 28 -1.38 -7.55 -21.85
C HIS A 28 -1.86 -6.16 -21.41
N GLU A 29 -2.22 -5.29 -22.35
CA GLU A 29 -2.50 -3.87 -22.08
C GLU A 29 -3.56 -3.64 -20.99
N LEU A 30 -4.63 -4.46 -20.96
CA LEU A 30 -5.69 -4.33 -19.95
C LEU A 30 -5.22 -4.60 -18.52
N LEU A 31 -4.42 -5.66 -18.32
CA LEU A 31 -3.91 -6.03 -17.00
C LEU A 31 -2.74 -5.13 -16.59
N PHE A 32 -1.88 -4.77 -17.54
CA PHE A 32 -0.72 -3.91 -17.30
C PHE A 32 -1.14 -2.50 -16.92
N GLY A 33 -2.16 -1.94 -17.56
CA GLY A 33 -2.68 -0.62 -17.20
C GLY A 33 -3.22 -0.60 -15.77
N ARG A 34 -3.95 -1.65 -15.35
CA ARG A 34 -4.44 -1.77 -13.97
C ARG A 34 -3.30 -1.88 -12.96
N ILE A 35 -2.26 -2.66 -13.29
CA ILE A 35 -1.08 -2.82 -12.44
C ILE A 35 -0.29 -1.51 -12.35
N GLU A 36 -0.17 -0.75 -13.44
CA GLU A 36 0.50 0.57 -13.44
C GLU A 36 -0.16 1.55 -12.48
N GLU A 37 -1.49 1.67 -12.53
CA GLU A 37 -2.26 2.52 -11.61
C GLU A 37 -2.05 2.08 -10.15
N LEU A 38 -2.13 0.77 -9.90
CA LEU A 38 -2.00 0.22 -8.55
C LEU A 38 -0.57 0.36 -8.00
N LEU A 39 0.45 0.12 -8.82
CA LEU A 39 1.87 0.31 -8.47
C LEU A 39 2.19 1.78 -8.17
N ALA A 40 1.50 2.73 -8.80
CA ALA A 40 1.68 4.15 -8.50
C ALA A 40 1.14 4.56 -7.13
N GLU A 41 0.13 3.84 -6.62
CA GLU A 41 -0.50 4.11 -5.32
C GLU A 41 0.07 3.26 -4.16
N THR A 42 0.75 2.16 -4.49
CA THR A 42 1.26 1.19 -3.50
C THR A 42 2.78 1.14 -3.47
N ASP A 43 3.32 0.99 -2.27
CA ASP A 43 4.76 0.93 -2.03
C ASP A 43 5.23 -0.54 -2.04
N ILE A 44 5.22 -1.17 -3.22
CA ILE A 44 5.67 -2.56 -3.38
C ILE A 44 7.11 -2.63 -3.89
N THR A 45 7.86 -3.65 -3.46
CA THR A 45 9.24 -3.86 -3.89
C THR A 45 9.30 -4.73 -5.15
N PRO A 46 10.29 -4.53 -6.03
CA PRO A 46 10.44 -5.36 -7.23
C PRO A 46 10.64 -6.85 -6.92
N ALA A 47 11.18 -7.20 -5.74
CA ALA A 47 11.31 -8.59 -5.30
C ALA A 47 9.94 -9.24 -5.01
N ASP A 48 9.05 -8.49 -4.35
CA ASP A 48 7.68 -8.94 -4.05
C ASP A 48 6.86 -9.12 -5.34
N VAL A 49 7.00 -8.18 -6.27
CA VAL A 49 6.39 -8.28 -7.61
C VAL A 49 6.91 -9.52 -8.37
N ALA A 50 8.22 -9.79 -8.30
CA ALA A 50 8.81 -10.97 -8.93
C ALA A 50 8.29 -12.28 -8.31
N GLU A 51 8.13 -12.35 -6.99
CA GLU A 51 7.58 -13.52 -6.30
C GLU A 51 6.14 -13.81 -6.73
N ASN A 52 5.32 -12.77 -6.92
CA ASN A 52 3.95 -12.92 -7.41
C ASN A 52 3.86 -13.26 -8.90
N LEU A 53 4.87 -12.89 -9.69
CA LEU A 53 5.01 -13.25 -11.09
C LEU A 53 5.55 -14.67 -11.30
N MET A 54 6.15 -15.28 -10.27
CA MET A 54 6.63 -16.65 -10.36
C MET A 54 5.45 -17.64 -10.31
N PRO A 55 5.24 -18.45 -11.35
CA PRO A 55 4.21 -19.48 -11.32
C PRO A 55 4.53 -20.51 -10.23
N LYS A 56 3.56 -20.76 -9.34
CA LYS A 56 3.71 -21.74 -8.24
C LYS A 56 3.63 -23.19 -8.74
N SER A 57 3.08 -23.39 -9.93
CA SER A 57 2.85 -24.69 -10.56
C SER A 57 3.17 -24.59 -12.05
N ALA A 58 3.57 -25.70 -12.67
CA ALA A 58 3.84 -25.75 -14.11
C ALA A 58 2.59 -25.54 -14.99
N GLU A 59 1.40 -25.58 -14.39
CA GLU A 59 0.10 -25.38 -15.05
C GLU A 59 -0.47 -23.97 -14.82
N ASP A 60 0.25 -23.09 -14.10
CA ASP A 60 -0.24 -21.74 -13.82
C ASP A 60 -0.01 -20.82 -15.04
N ASP A 61 -1.10 -20.34 -15.64
CA ASP A 61 -1.05 -19.40 -16.76
C ASP A 61 -0.50 -18.02 -16.35
N SER A 62 0.11 -17.34 -17.30
CA SER A 62 0.61 -15.96 -17.13
C SER A 62 -0.47 -15.01 -16.63
N GLU A 63 -1.72 -15.20 -17.07
CA GLU A 63 -2.86 -14.41 -16.58
C GLU A 63 -3.16 -14.63 -15.10
N SER A 64 -3.00 -15.84 -14.60
CA SER A 64 -3.29 -16.18 -13.19
C SER A 64 -2.29 -15.51 -12.26
N CYS A 65 -1.02 -15.50 -12.63
CA CYS A 65 0.03 -14.76 -11.91
C CYS A 65 -0.27 -13.25 -11.88
N LEU A 66 -0.68 -12.66 -13.01
CA LEU A 66 -1.04 -11.25 -13.10
C LEU A 66 -2.28 -10.91 -12.26
N LYS A 67 -3.32 -11.76 -12.27
CA LYS A 67 -4.51 -11.59 -11.42
C LYS A 67 -4.15 -11.68 -9.93
N CYS A 68 -3.23 -12.58 -9.56
CA CYS A 68 -2.74 -12.69 -8.19
C CYS A 68 -2.05 -11.40 -7.74
N LEU A 69 -1.16 -10.85 -8.58
CA LEU A 69 -0.51 -9.56 -8.31
C LEU A 69 -1.51 -8.42 -8.14
N ILE A 70 -2.56 -8.34 -8.98
CA ILE A 70 -3.60 -7.31 -8.86
C ILE A 70 -4.29 -7.39 -7.50
N SER A 71 -4.66 -8.60 -7.04
CA SER A 71 -5.30 -8.78 -5.73
C SER A 71 -4.40 -8.26 -4.61
N VAL A 72 -3.12 -8.63 -4.61
CA VAL A 72 -2.14 -8.18 -3.60
C VAL A 72 -2.01 -6.66 -3.58
N LEU A 73 -1.98 -6.03 -4.75
CA LEU A 73 -1.90 -4.57 -4.84
C LEU A 73 -3.19 -3.87 -4.37
N GLU A 74 -4.36 -4.45 -4.64
CA GLU A 74 -5.64 -3.92 -4.13
C GLU A 74 -5.72 -4.02 -2.60
N ASP A 75 -5.30 -5.14 -2.02
CA ASP A 75 -5.21 -5.32 -0.56
C ASP A 75 -4.25 -4.30 0.08
N ALA A 76 -3.07 -4.10 -0.53
CA ALA A 76 -2.09 -3.11 -0.07
C ALA A 76 -2.64 -1.68 -0.13
N LYS A 77 -3.43 -1.36 -1.15
CA LYS A 77 -4.08 -0.06 -1.30
C LYS A 77 -5.18 0.17 -0.25
N GLU A 78 -6.01 -0.84 0.02
CA GLU A 78 -7.03 -0.75 1.08
C GLU A 78 -6.40 -0.56 2.46
N ALA A 79 -5.35 -1.32 2.78
CA ALA A 79 -4.64 -1.21 4.06
C ALA A 79 -4.13 0.22 4.33
N LYS A 80 -3.52 0.87 3.32
CA LYS A 80 -3.08 2.27 3.43
C LYS A 80 -4.24 3.24 3.65
N LYS A 81 -5.34 3.04 2.93
CA LYS A 81 -6.52 3.91 3.02
C LYS A 81 -7.20 3.82 4.39
N GLU A 82 -7.20 2.63 4.99
CA GLU A 82 -7.76 2.40 6.32
C GLU A 82 -6.92 3.03 7.43
N GLU A 83 -5.58 2.96 7.34
CA GLU A 83 -4.67 3.67 8.25
C GLU A 83 -4.86 5.18 8.19
N GLU A 84 -4.95 5.76 6.99
CA GLU A 84 -5.12 7.20 6.84
C GLU A 84 -6.45 7.69 7.45
N LEU A 85 -7.49 6.86 7.37
CA LEU A 85 -8.80 7.13 7.98
C LEU A 85 -8.76 7.03 9.51
N LYS A 86 -8.00 6.08 10.07
CA LYS A 86 -7.82 5.92 11.52
C LYS A 86 -7.01 7.09 12.09
N ALA A 87 -5.90 7.48 11.47
CA ALA A 87 -5.08 8.61 11.88
C ALA A 87 -5.88 9.93 11.92
N LYS A 88 -6.76 10.16 10.93
CA LYS A 88 -7.65 11.34 10.91
C LYS A 88 -8.72 11.34 12.02
N LYS A 89 -9.19 10.17 12.46
CA LYS A 89 -10.15 10.06 13.57
C LYS A 89 -9.47 10.29 14.92
N GLU A 90 -8.29 9.72 15.14
CA GLU A 90 -7.55 9.88 16.40
C GLU A 90 -7.11 11.33 16.64
N ALA A 91 -6.69 12.05 15.59
CA ALA A 91 -6.36 13.48 15.71
C ALA A 91 -7.56 14.33 16.15
N LYS A 92 -8.77 14.02 15.67
CA LYS A 92 -10.00 14.73 16.08
C LYS A 92 -10.42 14.42 17.50
N ASP A 93 -10.21 13.19 17.97
CA ASP A 93 -10.56 12.80 19.34
C ASP A 93 -9.61 13.44 20.36
N VAL A 94 -8.31 13.46 20.06
CA VAL A 94 -7.29 14.13 20.89
C VAL A 94 -7.59 15.63 21.02
N GLU A 95 -7.92 16.33 19.93
CA GLU A 95 -8.28 17.75 19.98
C GLU A 95 -9.52 18.01 20.86
N LYS A 96 -10.54 17.15 20.78
CA LYS A 96 -11.78 17.27 21.55
C LYS A 96 -11.54 17.04 23.05
N VAL A 97 -10.69 16.06 23.40
CA VAL A 97 -10.28 15.79 24.78
C VAL A 97 -9.41 16.92 25.34
N GLN A 98 -8.48 17.48 24.57
CA GLN A 98 -7.68 18.64 24.97
C GLN A 98 -8.57 19.85 25.28
N ARG A 99 -9.59 20.10 24.45
CA ARG A 99 -10.51 21.23 24.59
C ARG A 99 -11.43 21.11 25.81
N LEU A 100 -11.85 19.89 26.17
CA LEU A 100 -12.62 19.61 27.38
C LEU A 100 -11.78 19.78 28.66
N LYS A 101 -10.52 19.32 28.66
CA LYS A 101 -9.60 19.50 29.79
C LYS A 101 -9.31 20.99 30.08
N ASN A 102 -9.20 21.82 29.05
CA ASN A 102 -8.99 23.26 29.23
C ASN A 102 -10.20 24.00 29.83
N PHE A 103 -11.42 23.47 29.69
CA PHE A 103 -12.62 24.08 30.29
C PHE A 103 -12.72 23.80 31.80
N GLN A 104 -12.16 22.68 32.27
CA GLN A 104 -12.29 22.24 33.67
C GLN A 104 -11.29 22.92 34.62
N ILE A 105 -10.18 23.47 34.10
CA ILE A 105 -9.15 24.16 34.90
C ILE A 105 -9.59 25.58 35.31
N GLY A 106 -10.62 26.14 34.67
CA GLY A 106 -11.12 27.50 34.95
C GLY A 106 -11.92 27.67 36.25
N HIS A 107 -12.36 26.59 36.89
CA HIS A 107 -13.34 26.67 37.99
C HIS A 107 -12.76 26.58 39.42
N CYS A 108 -11.44 26.54 39.58
CA CYS A 108 -10.79 26.28 40.88
C CYS A 108 -10.10 27.50 41.54
N ARG A 109 -10.31 28.73 41.03
CA ARG A 109 -9.66 29.95 41.56
C ARG A 109 -10.55 30.88 42.40
N GLN A 110 -11.65 30.40 43.00
CA GLN A 110 -12.57 31.29 43.72
C GLN A 110 -12.97 30.89 45.15
N PHE A 111 -12.27 29.92 45.77
CA PHE A 111 -12.40 29.67 47.21
C PHE A 111 -11.02 29.75 47.88
N ARG A 112 -10.55 30.97 48.13
CA ARG A 112 -9.68 31.25 49.26
C ARG A 112 -10.09 32.59 49.87
#